data_AF-A0A8H6VNK7-F1
#
_entry.id   AF-A0A8H6VNK7-F1
#
_cell.length_a   1.000
_cell.length_b   1.000
_cell.length_c   1.000
_cell.angle_alpha   90.00
_cell.angle_beta   90.00
_cell.angle_gamma   90.00
#
_symmetry.space_group_name_H-M   'P 1'
#
loop_
_entity.id
_entity.type
_entity.pdbx_description
1 polymer ?
#
loop_
_entity_poly.entity_id
_entity_poly.type
_entity_poly.pdbx_seq_one_letter_code
_entity_poly.pdbx_strand_id
1 'polypeptide(L)'
;MLRLREELLQRPPTEADLLLDVETAMWAADPGFVDQTANDLRKTVKTMVDRGHRYRLLDRDLGPGVLLVLGTDLAEDFWYRLLPVKNEDKRNDVLAWLRSDEVNLPSRAAAHAVWYNEVMAVKLRQLWNNI
;
A
#
# COMPACT_ATOMS: atom_id res chain seq x y z
N MET A 1 -16.32 25.94 13.52
CA MET A 1 -15.05 25.40 12.99
C MET A 1 -13.93 25.39 14.03
N LEU A 2 -13.82 26.36 14.96
CA LEU A 2 -12.80 26.33 16.03
C LEU A 2 -13.09 25.33 17.17
N ARG A 3 -14.36 25.13 17.58
CA ARG A 3 -14.72 24.18 18.67
C ARG A 3 -14.42 22.71 18.38
N LEU A 4 -14.63 22.26 17.14
CA LEU A 4 -14.38 20.87 16.74
C LEU A 4 -12.89 20.50 16.79
N ARG A 5 -12.00 21.47 16.59
CA ARG A 5 -10.54 21.26 16.66
C ARG A 5 -10.05 21.14 18.11
N GLU A 6 -10.62 21.94 19.02
CA GLU A 6 -10.33 21.85 20.46
C GLU A 6 -10.87 20.56 21.08
N GLU A 7 -12.06 20.10 20.65
CA GLU A 7 -12.63 18.82 21.09
C GLU A 7 -11.82 17.60 20.60
N LEU A 8 -11.26 17.64 19.38
CA LEU A 8 -10.40 16.57 18.86
C LEU A 8 -9.03 16.49 19.55
N LEU A 9 -8.51 17.61 20.07
CA LEU A 9 -7.25 17.65 20.83
C LEU A 9 -7.41 17.21 22.29
N GLN A 10 -8.63 17.19 22.83
CA GLN A 10 -8.92 16.76 24.19
C GLN A 10 -9.45 15.32 24.29
N ARG A 11 -9.63 14.61 23.17
CA ARG A 11 -10.06 13.22 23.24
C ARG A 11 -8.92 12.36 23.81
N PRO A 12 -9.19 11.47 24.78
CA PRO A 12 -8.20 10.50 25.21
C PRO A 12 -7.79 9.63 24.01
N PRO A 13 -6.50 9.30 23.87
CA PRO A 13 -6.03 8.48 22.76
C PRO A 13 -6.80 7.16 22.75
N THR A 14 -7.30 6.77 21.58
CA THR A 14 -7.98 5.48 21.43
C THR A 14 -6.96 4.35 21.51
N GLU A 15 -7.41 3.13 21.78
CA GLU A 15 -6.55 1.94 21.78
C GLU A 15 -5.77 1.79 20.46
N ALA A 16 -6.38 2.16 19.32
CA ALA A 16 -5.72 2.20 18.03
C ALA A 16 -4.63 3.28 17.92
N ASP A 17 -4.82 4.44 18.55
CA ASP A 17 -3.81 5.52 18.59
C ASP A 17 -2.61 5.07 19.45
N LEU A 18 -2.88 4.41 20.59
CA LEU A 18 -1.85 3.86 21.47
C LEU A 18 -1.07 2.72 20.82
N LEU A 19 -1.73 1.83 20.08
CA LEU A 19 -1.07 0.75 19.33
C LEU A 19 -0.18 1.31 18.22
N LEU A 20 -0.61 2.37 17.53
CA LEU A 20 0.19 3.04 16.51
C LEU A 20 1.43 3.72 17.10
N ASP A 21 1.31 4.34 18.27
CA ASP A 21 2.43 4.96 18.98
C ASP A 21 3.44 3.92 19.49
N VAL A 22 2.95 2.77 19.98
CA VAL A 22 3.80 1.65 20.42
C VAL A 22 4.51 1.02 19.23
N GLU A 23 3.83 0.75 18.12
CA GLU A 23 4.48 0.27 16.89
C GLU A 23 5.52 1.28 16.40
N THR A 24 5.19 2.57 16.34
CA THR A 24 6.14 3.60 15.89
C THR A 24 7.38 3.67 16.78
N ALA A 25 7.20 3.56 18.10
CA ALA A 25 8.30 3.52 19.06
C ALA A 25 9.17 2.26 18.93
N MET A 26 8.58 1.10 18.62
CA MET A 26 9.30 -0.15 18.40
C MET A 26 10.20 -0.10 17.16
N TRP A 27 9.76 0.55 16.09
CA TRP A 27 10.56 0.70 14.88
C TRP A 27 11.71 1.71 15.07
N ALA A 28 11.47 2.78 15.85
CA ALA A 28 12.51 3.75 16.19
C ALA A 28 13.62 3.17 17.08
N ALA A 29 13.35 2.07 17.79
CA ALA A 29 14.30 1.34 18.62
C ALA A 29 15.01 0.19 17.90
N ASP A 30 14.66 -0.12 16.64
CA ASP A 30 15.33 -1.14 15.84
C ASP A 30 16.76 -0.67 15.48
N PRO A 31 17.82 -1.36 15.92
CA PRO A 31 19.20 -1.01 15.60
C PRO A 31 19.44 -0.90 14.08
N GLY A 32 18.73 -1.71 13.28
CA GLY A 32 18.80 -1.66 11.81
C GLY A 32 18.14 -0.42 11.19
N PHE A 33 17.29 0.29 11.93
CA PHE A 33 16.73 1.58 11.55
C PHE A 33 17.62 2.74 11.99
N VAL A 34 18.22 2.64 13.19
CA VAL A 34 19.09 3.67 13.78
C VAL A 34 20.45 3.78 13.07
N ASP A 35 20.98 2.67 12.53
CA ASP A 35 22.29 2.64 11.83
C ASP A 35 22.21 2.97 10.31
N GLN A 36 21.07 3.42 9.80
CA GLN A 36 20.93 3.71 8.36
C GLN A 36 21.70 4.96 7.95
N THR A 37 22.57 4.82 6.94
CA THR A 37 23.21 5.99 6.34
C THR A 37 22.19 6.78 5.49
N ALA A 38 22.49 8.06 5.22
CA ALA A 38 21.67 8.85 4.29
C ALA A 38 21.52 8.20 2.89
N ASN A 39 22.51 7.40 2.47
CA ASN A 39 22.45 6.64 1.23
C ASN A 39 21.47 5.46 1.33
N ASP A 40 21.42 4.79 2.48
CA ASP A 40 20.49 3.68 2.70
C ASP A 40 19.06 4.17 2.82
N LEU A 41 18.82 5.27 3.54
CA LEU A 41 17.54 5.97 3.55
C LEU A 41 17.09 6.35 2.14
N ARG A 42 18.00 6.89 1.31
CA ARG A 42 17.68 7.23 -0.09
C ARG A 42 17.28 5.99 -0.90
N LYS A 43 17.97 4.87 -0.74
CA LYS A 43 17.61 3.60 -1.40
C LYS A 43 16.26 3.07 -0.93
N THR A 44 15.99 3.16 0.38
CA THR A 44 14.72 2.75 0.98
C THR A 44 13.57 3.59 0.42
N VAL A 45 13.68 4.92 0.47
CA VAL A 45 12.68 5.84 -0.11
C VAL A 45 12.47 5.56 -1.59
N LYS A 46 13.56 5.38 -2.35
CA LYS A 46 13.46 5.03 -3.77
C LYS A 46 12.67 3.72 -3.97
N THR A 47 12.97 2.70 -3.17
CA THR A 47 12.28 1.40 -3.24
C THR A 47 10.79 1.53 -2.90
N MET A 48 10.45 2.33 -1.89
CA MET A 48 9.06 2.62 -1.54
C MET A 48 8.31 3.32 -2.68
N VAL A 49 8.95 4.32 -3.33
CA VAL A 49 8.38 5.01 -4.50
C VAL A 49 8.20 4.04 -5.67
N ASP A 50 9.20 3.22 -5.97
CA ASP A 50 9.13 2.22 -7.05
C ASP A 50 8.00 1.20 -6.78
N ARG A 51 7.82 0.77 -5.53
CA ARG A 51 6.71 -0.12 -5.11
C ARG A 51 5.35 0.56 -5.27
N GLY A 52 5.20 1.77 -4.74
CA GLY A 52 3.96 2.55 -4.86
C GLY A 52 3.57 2.78 -6.32
N HIS A 53 4.55 3.04 -7.19
CA HIS A 53 4.31 3.17 -8.62
C HIS A 53 3.79 1.87 -9.26
N ARG A 54 4.37 0.71 -8.91
CA ARG A 54 3.89 -0.60 -9.40
C ARG A 54 2.47 -0.90 -8.94
N TYR A 55 2.16 -0.66 -7.67
CA TYR A 55 0.80 -0.83 -7.14
C TYR A 55 -0.21 0.02 -7.89
N ARG A 56 0.11 1.30 -8.12
CA ARG A 56 -0.74 2.20 -8.90
C ARG A 56 -0.97 1.69 -10.32
N LEU A 57 0.06 1.18 -10.98
CA LEU A 57 -0.04 0.63 -12.33
C LEU A 57 -0.88 -0.66 -12.38
N LEU A 58 -0.82 -1.48 -11.34
CA LEU A 58 -1.64 -2.68 -11.21
C LEU A 58 -3.11 -2.35 -11.02
N ASP A 59 -3.42 -1.45 -10.08
CA ASP A 59 -4.78 -1.00 -9.81
C ASP A 59 -5.42 -0.37 -11.06
N ARG A 60 -4.66 0.43 -11.81
CA ARG A 60 -5.10 1.00 -13.09
C ARG A 60 -5.44 -0.05 -14.14
N ASP A 61 -4.67 -1.13 -14.22
CA ASP A 61 -4.76 -2.07 -15.35
C ASP A 61 -5.64 -3.28 -15.09
N LEU A 62 -5.74 -3.72 -13.84
CA LEU A 62 -6.49 -4.91 -13.44
C LEU A 62 -7.76 -4.55 -12.66
N GLY A 63 -7.87 -3.30 -12.21
CA GLY A 63 -9.05 -2.77 -11.53
C GLY A 63 -8.98 -2.85 -10.01
N PRO A 64 -9.99 -2.27 -9.35
CA PRO A 64 -10.04 -2.16 -7.89
C PRO A 64 -10.08 -3.53 -7.22
N GLY A 65 -9.49 -3.60 -6.03
CA GLY A 65 -9.41 -4.84 -5.24
C GLY A 65 -8.20 -5.72 -5.58
N VAL A 66 -7.49 -5.45 -6.69
CA VAL A 66 -6.32 -6.24 -7.07
C VAL A 66 -5.26 -6.22 -5.97
N LEU A 67 -5.05 -5.06 -5.32
CA LEU A 67 -4.07 -4.90 -4.24
C LEU A 67 -4.40 -5.68 -2.96
N LEU A 68 -5.65 -6.12 -2.78
CA LEU A 68 -6.06 -6.95 -1.63
C LEU A 68 -5.85 -8.46 -1.89
N VAL A 69 -5.81 -8.84 -3.17
CA VAL A 69 -5.60 -10.23 -3.62
C VAL A 69 -4.11 -10.52 -3.83
N LEU A 70 -3.32 -9.47 -4.09
CA LEU A 70 -1.86 -9.55 -4.09
C LEU A 70 -1.35 -9.79 -2.67
N GLY A 71 -0.55 -10.85 -2.49
CA GLY A 71 0.02 -11.28 -1.20
C GLY A 71 -0.80 -12.35 -0.49
N THR A 72 -2.10 -12.46 -0.75
CA THR A 72 -2.98 -13.51 -0.20
C THR A 72 -3.12 -14.68 -1.16
N ASP A 73 -3.62 -14.43 -2.37
CA ASP A 73 -3.81 -15.46 -3.40
C ASP A 73 -2.63 -15.53 -4.38
N LEU A 74 -1.86 -14.45 -4.51
CA LEU A 74 -0.68 -14.38 -5.38
C LEU A 74 0.52 -13.82 -4.61
N ALA A 75 1.52 -14.66 -4.36
CA ALA A 75 2.71 -14.27 -3.60
C ALA A 75 3.40 -13.02 -4.18
N GLU A 76 3.87 -12.12 -3.29
CA GLU A 76 4.49 -10.84 -3.65
C GLU A 76 5.68 -11.02 -4.60
N ASP A 77 6.54 -12.00 -4.30
CA ASP A 77 7.70 -12.33 -5.12
C ASP A 77 7.36 -12.70 -6.56
N PHE A 78 6.15 -13.19 -6.78
CA PHE A 78 5.68 -13.67 -8.08
C PHE A 78 5.37 -12.50 -9.01
N TRP A 79 4.55 -11.53 -8.58
CA TRP A 79 4.21 -10.39 -9.43
C TRP A 79 5.26 -9.28 -9.38
N TYR A 80 6.04 -9.15 -8.30
CA TYR A 80 7.06 -8.11 -8.16
C TYR A 80 8.19 -8.23 -9.20
N ARG A 81 8.60 -9.45 -9.56
CA ARG A 81 9.61 -9.69 -10.61
C ARG A 81 9.04 -9.52 -12.02
N LEU A 82 7.72 -9.70 -12.14
CA LEU A 82 7.01 -9.80 -13.40
C LEU A 82 6.42 -8.46 -13.87
N LEU A 83 6.30 -7.42 -13.03
CA LEU A 83 5.89 -6.08 -13.51
C LEU A 83 7.08 -5.15 -13.70
N PRO A 84 7.76 -5.19 -14.86
CA PRO A 84 8.76 -4.19 -15.18
C PRO A 84 8.10 -2.82 -15.35
N VAL A 85 8.61 -1.85 -14.60
CA VAL A 85 8.15 -0.45 -14.64
C VAL A 85 8.53 0.24 -15.96
N LYS A 86 9.60 -0.21 -16.61
CA LYS A 86 10.21 0.46 -17.78
C LYS A 86 10.11 -0.31 -19.10
N ASN A 87 9.60 -1.54 -19.08
CA ASN A 87 9.51 -2.38 -20.27
C ASN A 87 8.03 -2.71 -20.50
N GLU A 88 7.38 -1.95 -21.36
CA GLU A 88 5.94 -2.06 -21.60
C GLU A 88 5.55 -3.40 -22.24
N ASP A 89 6.36 -3.95 -23.13
CA ASP A 89 6.08 -5.24 -23.78
C ASP A 89 6.03 -6.38 -22.75
N LYS A 90 7.07 -6.51 -21.93
CA LYS A 90 7.11 -7.51 -20.86
C LYS A 90 6.00 -7.31 -19.83
N ARG A 91 5.62 -6.06 -19.59
CA ARG A 91 4.50 -5.73 -18.70
C ARG A 91 3.18 -6.21 -19.30
N ASN A 92 2.97 -6.03 -20.61
CA ASN A 92 1.77 -6.50 -21.29
C ASN A 92 1.67 -8.02 -21.28
N ASP A 93 2.78 -8.74 -21.46
CA ASP A 93 2.82 -10.20 -21.33
C ASP A 93 2.33 -10.66 -19.96
N VAL A 94 2.76 -9.95 -18.92
CA VAL A 94 2.43 -10.28 -17.53
C VAL A 94 0.98 -9.92 -17.22
N LEU A 95 0.48 -8.80 -17.74
CA LEU A 95 -0.93 -8.45 -17.64
C LEU A 95 -1.82 -9.44 -18.39
N ALA A 96 -1.39 -9.92 -19.56
CA ALA A 96 -2.10 -10.95 -20.30
C ALA A 96 -2.18 -12.25 -19.50
N TRP A 97 -1.06 -12.66 -18.88
CA TRP A 97 -1.05 -13.83 -17.99
C TRP A 97 -1.94 -13.63 -16.75
N LEU A 98 -1.89 -12.47 -16.09
CA LEU A 98 -2.75 -12.17 -14.93
C LEU A 98 -4.25 -12.18 -15.28
N ARG A 99 -4.59 -11.88 -16.53
CA ARG A 99 -5.96 -11.93 -17.07
C ARG A 99 -6.35 -13.29 -17.65
N SER A 100 -5.41 -14.22 -17.80
CA SER A 100 -5.68 -15.56 -18.34
C SER A 100 -6.66 -16.32 -17.46
N ASP A 101 -7.35 -17.31 -18.02
CA ASP A 101 -8.31 -18.14 -17.27
C ASP A 101 -7.67 -18.92 -16.11
N GLU A 102 -6.38 -19.20 -16.20
CA GLU A 102 -5.61 -19.90 -15.16
C GLU A 102 -5.51 -19.05 -13.88
N VAL A 103 -5.17 -17.77 -14.02
CA VAL A 103 -5.00 -16.86 -12.89
C VAL A 103 -6.32 -16.15 -12.56
N ASN A 104 -6.96 -15.60 -13.59
CA ASN A 104 -8.20 -14.84 -13.55
C ASN A 104 -8.23 -13.78 -12.44
N LEU A 105 -7.12 -13.05 -12.28
CA LEU A 105 -6.92 -12.13 -11.17
C LEU A 105 -7.99 -11.01 -11.10
N PRO A 106 -8.40 -10.39 -12.22
CA PRO A 106 -9.44 -9.36 -12.19
C PRO A 106 -10.77 -9.84 -11.61
N SER A 107 -11.20 -11.06 -11.93
CA SER A 107 -12.46 -11.61 -11.41
C SER A 107 -12.37 -11.90 -9.92
N ARG A 108 -11.22 -12.39 -9.44
CA ARG A 108 -10.96 -12.57 -8.00
C ARG A 108 -10.95 -11.23 -7.27
N ALA A 109 -10.28 -10.22 -7.85
CA ALA A 109 -10.22 -8.86 -7.33
C ALA A 109 -11.58 -8.18 -7.24
N ALA A 110 -12.48 -8.43 -8.20
CA ALA A 110 -13.81 -7.82 -8.24
C ALA A 110 -14.63 -8.09 -6.97
N ALA A 111 -14.48 -9.27 -6.35
CA ALA A 111 -15.13 -9.61 -5.08
C ALA A 111 -14.70 -8.69 -3.93
N HIS A 112 -13.51 -8.10 -4.03
CA HIS A 112 -12.92 -7.23 -3.02
C HIS A 112 -12.99 -5.75 -3.39
N ALA A 113 -13.53 -5.39 -4.56
CA ALA A 113 -13.54 -4.02 -5.06
C ALA A 113 -14.30 -3.04 -4.14
N VAL A 114 -15.41 -3.48 -3.54
CA VAL A 114 -16.19 -2.66 -2.60
C VAL A 114 -15.36 -2.33 -1.36
N TRP A 115 -14.79 -3.37 -0.72
CA TRP A 115 -13.94 -3.23 0.46
C TRP A 115 -12.70 -2.39 0.19
N TYR A 116 -12.06 -2.59 -0.96
CA TYR A 116 -10.93 -1.77 -1.40
C TYR A 116 -11.29 -0.29 -1.44
N ASN A 117 -12.40 0.08 -2.08
CA ASN A 117 -12.84 1.46 -2.19
C ASN A 117 -13.16 2.07 -0.82
N GLU A 118 -13.81 1.32 0.07
CA GLU A 118 -14.12 1.77 1.43
C GLU A 118 -12.85 2.01 2.25
N VAL A 119 -11.92 1.05 2.25
CA VAL A 119 -10.63 1.17 2.95
C VAL A 119 -9.84 2.35 2.41
N MET A 120 -9.72 2.48 1.09
CA MET A 120 -9.01 3.59 0.46
C MET A 120 -9.66 4.94 0.80
N ALA A 121 -10.99 5.04 0.78
CA ALA A 121 -11.68 6.28 1.15
C ALA A 121 -11.47 6.66 2.62
N VAL A 122 -11.38 5.67 3.53
CA VAL A 122 -11.03 5.92 4.94
C VAL A 122 -9.58 6.36 5.07
N LYS A 123 -8.64 5.64 4.45
CA LYS A 123 -7.19 5.93 4.53
C LYS A 123 -6.83 7.28 3.92
N LEU A 124 -7.41 7.63 2.77
CA LEU A 124 -7.20 8.96 2.18
C LEU A 124 -7.74 10.07 3.09
N ARG A 125 -8.91 9.90 3.70
CA ARG A 125 -9.43 10.86 4.69
C ARG A 125 -8.50 11.01 5.89
N GLN A 126 -7.96 9.91 6.42
CA GLN A 126 -7.01 9.95 7.53
C GLN A 126 -5.73 10.73 7.15
N LEU A 127 -5.18 10.47 5.96
CA LEU A 127 -4.00 11.19 5.48
C LEU A 127 -4.29 12.69 5.30
N TRP A 128 -5.47 13.06 4.81
CA TRP A 128 -5.84 14.46 4.63
C TRP A 128 -6.14 15.20 5.94
N ASN A 129 -6.65 14.51 6.95
CA ASN A 129 -6.98 15.11 8.24
C ASN A 129 -5.77 15.23 9.18
N ASN A 130 -4.65 14.57 8.85
CA ASN A 130 -3.39 14.59 9.60
C ASN A 130 -2.35 15.55 9.01
N ILE A 131 -2.73 16.39 8.04
CA ILE A 131 -1.93 17.48 7.44
C ILE A 131 -2.56 18.82 7.86
#